data_AF-A0A8H7VF58-F1
#
_entry.id   AF-A0A8H7VF58-F1
#
_cell.length_a   1.000
_cell.length_b   1.000
_cell.length_c   1.000
_cell.angle_alpha   90.00
_cell.angle_beta   90.00
_cell.angle_gamma   90.00
#
_symmetry.space_group_name_H-M   'P 1'
#
loop_
_entity.id
_entity.type
_entity.pdbx_description
1 polymer ?
#
loop_
_entity_poly.entity_id
_entity_poly.type
_entity_poly.pdbx_seq_one_letter_code
_entity_poly.pdbx_strand_id
1 'polypeptide(L)'
;MKTVTLMDQNYCSVEARSRRGAYAQVLLHADDRDEAIAWPCEIWFFFRHVQVVNGDPTEHVFAYVRWYNIHGDNDGRRFVDPFLETWCSSFRVEAMDCIVPVHRLYGQVAVVKYGAQRSVNARTVVISLPKKLLA
;
A
#
# COMPACT_ATOMS: atom_id res chain seq x y z
N MET A 1 5.12 16.87 1.14
CA MET A 1 3.68 16.82 0.78
C MET A 1 2.99 15.79 1.66
N LYS A 2 1.80 16.07 2.20
CA LYS A 2 1.13 15.18 3.18
C LYS A 2 -0.03 14.36 2.61
N THR A 3 -0.63 14.82 1.51
CA THR A 3 -1.79 14.19 0.88
C THR A 3 -1.66 14.28 -0.63
N VAL A 4 -2.13 13.26 -1.33
CA VAL A 4 -2.31 13.22 -2.79
C VAL A 4 -3.73 12.76 -3.09
N THR A 5 -4.39 13.43 -4.04
CA THR A 5 -5.71 13.02 -4.53
C THR A 5 -5.54 12.31 -5.87
N LEU A 6 -6.04 11.08 -5.97
CA LEU A 6 -6.05 10.27 -7.19
C LEU A 6 -7.44 9.70 -7.38
N MET A 7 -8.06 9.93 -8.54
CA MET A 7 -9.40 9.42 -8.86
C MET A 7 -10.43 9.69 -7.74
N ASP A 8 -10.46 10.93 -7.24
CA ASP A 8 -11.30 11.39 -6.12
C ASP A 8 -11.11 10.67 -4.77
N GLN A 9 -9.97 9.99 -4.61
CA GLN A 9 -9.55 9.36 -3.37
C GLN A 9 -8.32 10.06 -2.80
N ASN A 10 -8.36 10.32 -1.49
CA ASN A 10 -7.31 11.07 -0.80
C ASN A 10 -6.37 10.12 -0.07
N TYR A 11 -5.17 9.93 -0.61
CA TYR A 11 -4.09 9.20 0.03
C TYR A 11 -3.28 10.15 0.90
N CYS A 12 -2.89 9.74 2.10
CA CYS A 12 -2.15 10.58 3.02
C CYS A 12 -0.92 9.87 3.59
N SER A 13 0.06 10.63 4.06
CA SER A 13 1.14 10.10 4.88
C SER A 13 0.63 9.64 6.25
N VAL A 14 1.28 8.66 6.89
CA VAL A 14 1.00 8.28 8.30
C VAL A 14 1.11 9.46 9.27
N GLU A 15 1.90 10.48 8.93
CA GLU A 15 2.07 11.75 9.67
C GLU A 15 0.96 12.79 9.41
N ALA A 16 -0.05 12.46 8.61
CA ALA A 16 -1.19 13.34 8.40
C ALA A 16 -2.13 13.32 9.62
N ARG A 17 -2.93 14.39 9.79
CA ARG A 17 -3.88 14.52 10.91
C ARG A 17 -4.88 13.37 11.00
N SER A 18 -5.22 12.77 9.85
CA SER A 18 -6.04 11.57 9.76
C SER A 18 -5.23 10.46 9.11
N ARG A 19 -5.30 9.25 9.67
CA ARG A 19 -4.74 8.03 9.06
C ARG A 19 -5.64 7.44 7.97
N ARG A 20 -6.82 8.01 7.74
CA ARG A 20 -7.70 7.60 6.64
C ARG A 20 -7.01 7.96 5.31
N GLY A 21 -6.61 6.94 4.56
CA GLY A 21 -5.83 7.08 3.33
C GLY A 21 -4.33 6.85 3.51
N ALA A 22 -3.86 6.55 4.72
CA ALA A 22 -2.46 6.19 4.98
C ALA A 22 -2.13 4.72 4.69
N TYR A 23 -3.15 3.93 4.41
CA TYR A 23 -3.04 2.52 4.06
C TYR A 23 -3.62 2.31 2.67
N ALA A 24 -2.88 1.62 1.82
CA ALA A 24 -3.27 1.38 0.45
C ALA A 24 -2.85 -0.02 -0.01
N GLN A 25 -3.41 -0.45 -1.12
CA GLN A 25 -2.87 -1.54 -1.94
C GLN A 25 -2.17 -0.95 -3.16
N VAL A 26 -1.06 -1.57 -3.53
CA VAL A 26 -0.34 -1.30 -4.78
C VAL A 26 -0.46 -2.52 -5.67
N LEU A 27 -0.80 -2.30 -6.94
CA LEU A 27 -0.87 -3.37 -7.91
C LEU A 27 0.53 -3.65 -8.46
N LEU A 28 1.09 -4.80 -8.10
CA LEU A 28 2.37 -5.29 -8.60
C LEU A 28 2.10 -6.29 -9.73
N HIS A 29 2.78 -6.13 -10.86
CA HIS A 29 2.79 -7.16 -11.90
C HIS A 29 3.90 -8.16 -11.54
N ALA A 30 3.55 -9.43 -11.45
CA ALA A 30 4.56 -10.47 -11.36
C ALA A 30 5.10 -10.73 -12.77
N ASP A 31 6.42 -10.66 -12.96
CA ASP A 31 7.06 -10.81 -14.29
C ASP A 31 6.75 -12.17 -14.97
N ASP A 32 6.28 -13.16 -14.19
CA ASP A 32 6.09 -14.55 -14.62
C ASP A 32 4.64 -15.05 -14.54
N ARG A 33 3.71 -14.21 -14.06
CA ARG A 33 2.27 -14.53 -13.98
C ARG A 33 1.49 -13.35 -14.52
N ASP A 34 0.58 -13.61 -15.45
CA ASP A 34 -0.38 -12.62 -16.00
C ASP A 34 -1.40 -12.12 -14.95
N GLU A 35 -1.13 -12.38 -13.66
CA GLU A 35 -1.94 -12.05 -12.52
C GLU A 35 -1.28 -10.93 -11.72
N ALA A 36 -1.96 -9.79 -11.67
CA ALA A 36 -1.52 -8.65 -10.91
C ALA A 36 -1.88 -8.83 -9.42
N ILE A 37 -0.87 -8.73 -8.54
CA ILE A 37 -1.02 -8.95 -7.10
C ILE A 37 -1.15 -7.58 -6.41
N ALA A 38 -2.30 -7.36 -5.77
CA ALA A 38 -2.51 -6.20 -4.90
C ALA A 38 -1.82 -6.41 -3.54
N TRP A 39 -0.74 -5.68 -3.27
CA TRP A 39 0.03 -5.78 -2.03
C TRP A 39 -0.26 -4.58 -1.11
N PRO A 40 -0.61 -4.79 0.17
CA PRO A 40 -0.93 -3.69 1.07
C PRO A 40 0.32 -3.05 1.69
N CYS A 41 0.22 -1.75 1.92
CA CYS A 41 1.31 -0.95 2.46
C CYS A 41 0.82 0.20 3.35
N GLU A 42 1.74 0.72 4.15
CA GLU A 42 1.61 2.02 4.82
C GLU A 42 2.32 3.10 4.02
N ILE A 43 1.65 4.21 3.75
CA ILE A 43 2.21 5.37 3.06
C ILE A 43 2.88 6.29 4.08
N TRP A 44 4.20 6.37 4.03
CA TRP A 44 4.96 7.11 5.04
C TRP A 44 5.12 8.57 4.67
N PHE A 45 5.50 8.85 3.43
CA PHE A 45 5.57 10.21 2.92
C PHE A 45 5.49 10.23 1.40
N PHE A 46 5.18 11.40 0.86
CA PHE A 46 5.24 11.65 -0.58
C PHE A 46 6.33 12.66 -0.90
N PHE A 47 6.96 12.46 -2.05
CA PHE A 47 7.97 13.37 -2.58
C PHE A 47 7.79 13.57 -4.08
N ARG A 48 8.34 14.68 -4.55
CA ARG A 48 8.36 15.06 -5.97
C ARG A 48 9.77 14.86 -6.48
N HIS A 49 9.85 14.35 -7.70
CA HIS A 49 11.09 14.18 -8.43
C HIS A 49 10.95 14.88 -9.77
N VAL A 50 11.87 15.79 -10.09
CA VAL A 50 11.85 16.53 -11.34
C VAL A 50 12.97 16.01 -12.23
N GLN A 51 12.64 15.60 -13.45
CA GLN A 51 13.60 15.17 -14.46
C GLN A 51 13.45 16.00 -15.72
N VAL A 52 14.55 16.35 -16.35
CA VAL A 52 14.54 17.02 -17.65
C VAL A 52 14.44 15.95 -18.73
N VAL A 53 13.31 15.91 -19.43
CA VAL A 53 13.05 14.99 -20.55
C VAL A 53 12.91 15.84 -21.80
N ASN A 54 13.75 15.62 -22.80
CA ASN A 54 13.78 16.39 -24.05
C ASN A 54 13.96 17.92 -23.86
N GLY A 55 14.62 18.34 -22.79
CA GLY A 55 14.82 19.75 -22.45
C GLY A 55 13.72 20.34 -21.56
N ASP A 56 12.62 19.62 -21.35
CA ASP A 56 11.49 20.07 -20.53
C ASP A 56 11.50 19.43 -19.14
N PRO A 57 11.32 20.21 -18.05
CA PRO A 57 11.20 19.66 -16.71
C PRO A 57 9.85 18.93 -16.56
N THR A 58 9.93 17.63 -16.34
CA THR A 58 8.79 16.74 -16.03
C THR A 58 8.79 16.42 -14.53
N GLU A 59 7.68 16.71 -13.86
CA GLU A 59 7.49 16.38 -12.44
C GLU A 59 6.81 15.01 -12.29
N HIS A 60 7.39 14.17 -11.44
CA HIS A 60 6.83 12.89 -11.02
C HIS A 60 6.61 12.88 -9.51
N VAL A 61 5.52 12.25 -9.09
CA VAL A 61 5.17 12.11 -7.68
C VAL A 61 5.31 10.66 -7.26
N PHE A 62 6.03 10.44 -6.16
CA PHE A 62 6.27 9.13 -5.57
C PHE A 62 5.78 9.10 -4.13
N ALA A 63 5.43 7.91 -3.68
CA ALA A 63 5.19 7.55 -2.29
C ALA A 63 6.33 6.66 -1.81
N TYR A 64 6.85 6.94 -0.62
CA TYR A 64 7.62 5.95 0.12
C TYR A 64 6.64 5.15 0.98
N VAL A 65 6.68 3.82 0.85
CA VAL A 65 5.74 2.90 1.49
C VAL A 65 6.46 1.80 2.26
N ARG A 66 5.85 1.31 3.33
CA ARG A 66 6.27 0.09 4.02
C ARG A 66 5.32 -1.05 3.70
N TRP A 67 5.85 -2.14 3.16
CA TRP A 67 5.08 -3.32 2.77
C TRP A 67 4.79 -4.20 3.97
N TYR A 68 3.53 -4.60 4.15
CA TYR A 68 3.23 -5.69 5.09
C TYR A 68 3.86 -6.99 4.59
N ASN A 69 4.34 -7.82 5.51
CA ASN A 69 4.91 -9.11 5.16
C ASN A 69 3.85 -10.21 5.05
N ILE A 70 4.14 -11.26 4.28
CA ILE A 70 3.34 -12.49 4.26
C ILE A 70 3.70 -13.35 5.48
N HIS A 71 2.86 -14.34 5.80
CA HIS A 71 3.12 -15.26 6.89
C HIS A 71 4.18 -16.30 6.47
N GLY A 72 5.30 -16.37 7.20
CA GLY A 72 6.52 -17.12 6.81
C GLY A 72 6.40 -18.65 6.67
N ASP A 73 5.28 -19.26 7.05
CA ASP A 73 5.14 -20.73 7.02
C ASP A 73 4.31 -21.26 5.86
N ASN A 74 3.67 -20.40 5.06
CA ASN A 74 3.02 -20.81 3.81
C ASN A 74 2.99 -19.59 2.92
N ASP A 75 3.58 -19.70 1.73
CA ASP A 75 3.72 -18.67 0.69
C ASP A 75 2.37 -18.29 0.02
N GLY A 76 1.28 -18.34 0.79
CA GLY A 76 -0.08 -18.12 0.36
C GLY A 76 -0.77 -17.05 1.20
N ARG A 77 -1.56 -16.22 0.52
CA ARG A 77 -2.49 -15.28 1.13
C ARG A 77 -3.41 -16.03 2.09
N ARG A 78 -3.42 -15.63 3.37
CA ARG A 78 -4.28 -16.26 4.38
C ARG A 78 -5.55 -15.46 4.51
N PHE A 79 -6.69 -16.11 4.45
CA PHE A 79 -7.99 -15.50 4.58
C PHE A 79 -8.66 -15.96 5.88
N VAL A 80 -9.24 -15.03 6.64
CA VAL A 80 -10.11 -15.38 7.79
C VAL A 80 -11.54 -15.63 7.33
N ASP A 81 -11.92 -14.99 6.23
CA ASP A 81 -13.19 -15.08 5.50
C ASP A 81 -12.88 -14.84 4.01
N PRO A 82 -13.70 -15.27 3.03
CA PRO A 82 -13.37 -15.14 1.59
C PRO A 82 -13.01 -13.72 1.13
N PHE A 83 -13.42 -12.70 1.87
CA PHE A 83 -13.15 -11.29 1.57
C PHE A 83 -12.11 -10.64 2.48
N LEU A 84 -11.56 -11.38 3.45
CA LEU A 84 -10.76 -10.83 4.54
C LEU A 84 -9.35 -11.42 4.57
N GLU A 85 -8.44 -10.73 3.89
CA GLU A 85 -7.04 -11.13 3.82
C GLU A 85 -6.28 -10.74 5.09
N THR A 86 -5.40 -11.65 5.52
CA THR A 86 -4.50 -11.45 6.67
C THR A 86 -3.06 -11.37 6.24
N TRP A 87 -2.36 -10.46 6.89
CA TRP A 87 -0.98 -10.10 6.69
C TRP A 87 -0.24 -10.13 8.02
N CYS A 88 1.09 -10.26 7.97
CA CYS A 88 1.90 -10.13 9.17
C CYS A 88 1.83 -8.69 9.69
N SER A 89 1.86 -8.51 11.00
CA SER A 89 2.01 -7.18 11.59
C SER A 89 3.43 -6.60 11.43
N SER A 90 4.41 -7.41 11.00
CA SER A 90 5.75 -6.93 10.64
C SER A 90 5.82 -6.46 9.19
N PHE A 91 6.75 -5.54 8.93
CA PHE A 91 7.05 -5.05 7.60
C PHE A 91 8.16 -5.85 6.94
N ARG A 92 8.17 -5.85 5.61
CA ARG A 92 9.32 -6.32 4.83
C ARG A 92 10.54 -5.42 5.10
N VAL A 93 11.72 -5.95 4.84
CA VAL A 93 12.97 -5.17 4.88
C VAL A 93 12.86 -4.03 3.88
N GLU A 94 13.28 -2.83 4.29
CA GLU A 94 13.27 -1.66 3.42
C GLU A 94 14.21 -1.87 2.22
N ALA A 95 13.69 -1.67 1.02
CA ALA A 95 14.42 -1.80 -0.23
C ALA A 95 13.92 -0.78 -1.26
N MET A 96 14.48 -0.79 -2.47
CA MET A 96 14.11 0.19 -3.51
C MET A 96 12.65 0.08 -3.96
N ASP A 97 12.04 -1.09 -3.82
CA ASP A 97 10.62 -1.31 -4.09
C ASP A 97 9.68 -0.61 -3.09
N CYS A 98 10.20 -0.02 -2.01
CA CYS A 98 9.46 0.88 -1.13
C CYS A 98 9.16 2.23 -1.80
N ILE A 99 9.80 2.58 -2.93
CA ILE A 99 9.51 3.80 -3.68
C ILE A 99 8.53 3.47 -4.80
N VAL A 100 7.31 3.96 -4.67
CA VAL A 100 6.20 3.62 -5.59
C VAL A 100 5.69 4.89 -6.27
N PRO A 101 5.57 4.91 -7.62
CA PRO A 101 4.87 6.00 -8.31
C PRO A 101 3.43 6.09 -7.82
N VAL A 102 2.93 7.29 -7.50
CA VAL A 102 1.60 7.41 -6.88
C VAL A 102 0.46 6.85 -7.74
N HIS A 103 0.61 6.83 -9.06
CA HIS A 103 -0.36 6.22 -9.98
C HIS A 103 -0.48 4.69 -9.85
N ARG A 104 0.45 4.03 -9.15
CA ARG A 104 0.39 2.59 -8.84
C ARG A 104 -0.41 2.29 -7.56
N LEU A 105 -0.79 3.31 -6.79
CA LEU A 105 -1.71 3.16 -5.66
C LEU A 105 -3.08 2.73 -6.22
N TYR A 106 -3.44 1.47 -5.99
CA TYR A 106 -4.62 0.84 -6.56
C TYR A 106 -5.89 1.24 -5.81
N GLY A 107 -5.84 1.25 -4.48
CA GLY A 107 -7.02 1.54 -3.66
C GLY A 107 -6.64 1.67 -2.19
N GLN A 108 -7.51 2.34 -1.42
CA GLN A 108 -7.35 2.45 0.02
C GLN A 108 -7.72 1.14 0.71
N VAL A 109 -7.10 0.88 1.85
CA VAL A 109 -7.47 -0.25 2.71
C VAL A 109 -7.71 0.21 4.13
N ALA A 110 -8.55 -0.53 4.85
CA ALA A 110 -8.61 -0.47 6.31
C ALA A 110 -7.74 -1.60 6.89
N VAL A 111 -7.00 -1.25 7.95
CA VAL A 111 -6.04 -2.14 8.60
C VAL A 111 -6.47 -2.31 10.06
N VAL A 112 -6.70 -3.54 10.48
CA VAL A 112 -7.15 -3.86 11.85
C VAL A 112 -6.22 -4.92 12.45
N LYS A 113 -5.78 -4.70 13.68
CA LYS A 113 -5.02 -5.71 14.43
C LYS A 113 -5.97 -6.83 14.86
N TYR A 114 -5.62 -8.07 14.56
CA TYR A 114 -6.42 -9.25 14.84
C TYR A 114 -5.62 -10.24 15.72
N GLY A 115 -6.24 -10.70 16.81
CA GLY A 115 -5.64 -11.62 17.79
C GLY A 115 -5.06 -10.95 19.03
N ALA A 116 -4.52 -11.76 19.94
CA ALA A 116 -3.95 -11.29 21.20
C ALA A 116 -2.68 -10.46 20.96
N GLN A 117 -2.72 -9.17 21.34
CA GLN A 117 -1.67 -8.15 21.18
C GLN A 117 -0.26 -8.53 21.66
N ARG A 118 -0.11 -9.62 22.43
CA ARG A 118 1.15 -10.06 23.06
C ARG A 118 1.77 -11.33 22.46
N SER A 119 1.18 -11.92 21.42
CA SER A 119 1.80 -13.07 20.76
C SER A 119 2.72 -12.63 19.62
N VAL A 120 3.82 -13.36 19.42
CA VAL A 120 4.74 -13.22 18.27
C VAL A 120 4.00 -13.40 16.92
N ASN A 121 2.77 -13.91 16.95
CA ASN A 121 1.91 -14.17 15.78
C ASN A 121 0.82 -13.11 15.59
N ALA A 122 1.04 -11.86 16.03
CA ALA A 122 0.09 -10.78 15.79
C ALA A 122 -0.21 -10.66 14.28
N ARG A 123 -1.50 -10.67 13.95
CA ARG A 123 -1.98 -10.61 12.56
C ARG A 123 -2.61 -9.26 12.31
N THR A 124 -2.49 -8.84 11.08
CA THR A 124 -3.13 -7.64 10.57
C THR A 124 -4.14 -8.07 9.52
N VAL A 125 -5.39 -7.71 9.72
CA VAL A 125 -6.45 -7.88 8.75
C VAL A 125 -6.48 -6.66 7.84
N VAL A 126 -6.53 -6.89 6.53
CA VAL A 126 -6.61 -5.87 5.49
C VAL A 126 -7.95 -5.97 4.78
N ILE A 127 -8.69 -4.87 4.76
CA ILE A 127 -9.99 -4.76 4.09
C ILE A 127 -9.87 -3.74 2.98
N SER A 128 -10.01 -4.16 1.72
CA SER A 128 -10.07 -3.24 0.59
C SER A 128 -11.30 -2.36 0.70
N LEU A 129 -11.11 -1.04 0.64
CA LEU A 129 -12.21 -0.09 0.68
C LEU A 129 -12.80 0.09 -0.73
N PRO A 130 -14.12 0.35 -0.84
CA PRO A 130 -14.74 0.63 -2.12
C PRO A 130 -14.04 1.78 -2.82
N LYS A 131 -13.70 1.57 -4.09
CA LYS A 131 -13.24 2.64 -4.94
C LYS A 131 -14.43 3.52 -5.29
N LYS A 132 -14.26 4.84 -5.20
CA LYS A 132 -15.17 5.73 -5.93
C LYS A 132 -15.03 5.42 -7.42
N LEU A 133 -16.06 4.84 -7.99
CA LEU A 133 -16.21 4.75 -9.44
C LEU A 133 -16.71 6.12 -9.90
N LEU A 134 -15.99 6.73 -10.83
CA LEU A 134 -16.50 7.89 -11.54
C LEU A 134 -17.63 7.39 -12.44
N ALA A 135 -18.85 7.86 -12.18
CA ALA A 135 -20.02 7.62 -13.01
C ALA A 135 -20.02 8.53 -14.22
#